data_AF-A0A0Q4NAD4-F1
#
_entry.id   AF-A0A0Q4NAD4-F1
#
_cell.length_a   1.000
_cell.length_b   1.000
_cell.length_c   1.000
_cell.angle_alpha   90.00
_cell.angle_beta   90.00
_cell.angle_gamma   90.00
#
_symmetry.space_group_name_H-M   'P 1'
#
loop_
_entity.id
_entity.type
_entity.pdbx_description
1 polymer ?
#
loop_
_entity_poly.entity_id
_entity_poly.type
_entity_poly.pdbx_seq_one_letter_code
_entity_poly.pdbx_strand_id
1 'polypeptide(L)'
;MNTRTDSKSNTLESREALIAQLDALEPVCADLLAVMPASGKELAAKDIQFVRRDLLKAHNKVVELETLYVETLGLDFVSEDEAPFITQVADDRKVATDDYFRALQLESKLQSAYREFSSQMTPASLAPLSSKLEDIKVIRQGLFALYWALPDLGMTYDEWNSLSPLARRGLRPMGRPALPLECKITQAHLERDALLAEVDRQSGGELNTLEKAVEGVVLSAAGRPSISPIGKDERAIGKLKRDLAALKPEDFPSPEEVAKQPRLGDTYDMRVTRIKGKIADLEARVRAAEDELTGVDKLRRQFEKLRARHRDLVLAEANTSGKEQASLLLETLQNEYSQQVVFEQIHQLDPNAKETLTHKVNPRETKSRIARLKMNGQLDRAEQLILQQIAEKIVGNRRSA
;
A
#
# COMPACT_ATOMS: atom_id res chain seq x y z
N MET A 1 42.06 -3.42 -37.10
CA MET A 1 41.22 -2.30 -36.62
C MET A 1 39.88 -2.86 -36.17
N ASN A 2 39.69 -2.99 -34.86
CA ASN A 2 38.41 -3.34 -34.25
C ASN A 2 38.14 -2.25 -33.21
N THR A 3 37.25 -1.32 -33.54
CA THR A 3 36.76 -0.27 -32.67
C THR A 3 35.88 -0.89 -31.59
N ARG A 4 36.51 -1.40 -30.52
CA ARG A 4 35.86 -1.51 -29.22
C ARG A 4 35.71 -0.09 -28.71
N THR A 5 34.51 0.44 -28.87
CA THR A 5 34.00 1.58 -28.13
C THR A 5 34.42 1.45 -26.68
N ASP A 6 35.15 2.48 -26.22
CA ASP A 6 35.56 2.66 -24.85
C ASP A 6 34.41 2.37 -23.91
N SER A 7 34.60 1.31 -23.13
CA SER A 7 33.93 1.09 -21.86
C SER A 7 33.93 2.40 -21.09
N LYS A 8 32.77 3.07 -21.02
CA LYS A 8 32.47 4.07 -19.99
C LYS A 8 32.78 3.41 -18.66
N SER A 9 33.95 3.70 -18.12
CA SER A 9 34.22 3.55 -16.70
C SER A 9 33.14 4.34 -15.98
N ASN A 10 32.22 3.64 -15.32
CA ASN A 10 31.27 4.24 -14.39
C ASN A 10 32.05 4.76 -13.17
N THR A 11 32.87 5.79 -13.35
CA THR A 11 33.20 6.68 -12.25
C THR A 11 31.90 7.36 -11.89
N LEU A 12 31.27 6.90 -10.81
CA LEU A 12 30.16 7.61 -10.20
C LEU A 12 30.59 9.07 -10.05
N GLU A 13 29.77 10.00 -10.55
CA GLU A 13 30.02 11.42 -10.35
C GLU A 13 30.12 11.69 -8.84
N SER A 14 31.02 12.60 -8.45
CA SER A 14 31.20 12.91 -7.03
C SER A 14 29.88 13.40 -6.45
N ARG A 15 29.46 12.82 -5.31
CA ARG A 15 28.28 13.25 -4.55
C ARG A 15 28.29 14.76 -4.31
N GLU A 16 29.45 15.31 -3.96
CA GLU A 16 29.62 16.75 -3.69
C GLU A 16 29.36 17.61 -4.93
N ALA A 17 29.78 17.15 -6.11
CA ALA A 17 29.55 17.88 -7.36
C ALA A 17 28.06 17.87 -7.74
N LEU A 18 27.37 16.76 -7.53
CA LEU A 18 25.93 16.64 -7.77
C LEU A 18 25.11 17.50 -6.79
N ILE A 19 25.51 17.53 -5.51
CA ILE A 19 24.87 18.38 -4.50
C ILE A 19 25.10 19.86 -4.82
N ALA A 20 26.33 20.26 -5.16
CA ALA A 20 26.60 21.66 -5.52
C ALA A 20 25.78 22.11 -6.75
N GLN A 21 25.58 21.23 -7.73
CA GLN A 21 24.70 21.49 -8.86
C GLN A 21 23.23 21.62 -8.42
N LEU A 22 22.76 20.75 -7.52
CA LEU A 22 21.41 20.82 -6.97
C LEU A 22 21.18 22.11 -6.19
N ASP A 23 22.12 22.49 -5.32
CA ASP A 23 22.09 23.71 -4.52
C ASP A 23 22.06 24.97 -5.40
N ALA A 24 22.79 24.96 -6.53
CA ALA A 24 22.75 26.05 -7.49
C ALA A 24 21.44 26.09 -8.31
N LEU A 25 20.81 24.93 -8.54
CA LEU A 25 19.63 24.80 -9.38
C LEU A 25 18.34 25.17 -8.64
N GLU A 26 18.23 24.80 -7.36
CA GLU A 26 17.06 25.07 -6.54
C GLU A 26 16.56 26.52 -6.51
N PRO A 27 17.40 27.54 -6.23
CA PRO A 27 16.93 28.92 -6.21
C PRO A 27 16.46 29.38 -7.59
N VAL A 28 17.16 28.98 -8.66
CA VAL A 28 16.77 29.30 -10.04
C VAL A 28 15.41 28.69 -10.38
N CYS A 29 15.17 27.46 -9.97
CA CYS A 29 13.88 26.80 -10.13
C CYS A 29 12.78 27.46 -9.30
N ALA A 30 13.07 27.87 -8.06
CA ALA A 30 12.12 28.58 -7.21
C ALA A 30 11.70 29.92 -7.83
N ASP A 31 12.66 30.71 -8.33
CA ASP A 31 12.39 31.98 -9.02
C ASP A 31 11.56 31.78 -10.28
N LEU A 32 11.89 30.77 -11.08
CA LEU A 32 11.12 30.42 -12.28
C LEU A 32 9.68 30.04 -11.95
N LEU A 33 9.47 29.27 -10.88
CA LEU A 33 8.13 28.87 -10.43
C LEU A 33 7.34 30.06 -9.86
N ALA A 34 8.01 30.99 -9.16
CA ALA A 34 7.37 32.16 -8.56
C ALA A 34 6.83 33.17 -9.59
N VAL A 35 7.46 33.26 -10.77
CA VAL A 35 7.00 34.13 -11.86
C VAL A 35 5.95 33.47 -12.76
N MET A 36 5.62 32.20 -12.55
CA MET A 36 4.55 31.55 -13.31
C MET A 36 3.18 32.10 -12.90
N PRO A 37 2.24 32.26 -13.85
CA PRO A 37 0.92 32.78 -13.53
C PRO A 37 0.23 31.86 -12.53
N ALA A 38 -0.49 32.44 -11.57
CA ALA A 38 -1.24 31.66 -10.60
C ALA A 38 -2.19 30.69 -11.33
N SER A 39 -2.18 29.42 -10.93
CA SER A 39 -3.14 28.46 -11.43
C SER A 39 -4.55 28.98 -11.12
N GLY A 40 -5.34 29.35 -12.13
CA GLY A 40 -6.72 29.80 -11.95
C GLY A 40 -7.67 28.73 -11.38
N LYS A 41 -7.13 27.59 -10.93
CA LYS A 41 -7.83 26.56 -10.16
C LYS A 41 -7.78 26.92 -8.69
N GLU A 42 -8.79 27.63 -8.20
CA GLU A 42 -9.05 27.64 -6.76
C GLU A 42 -9.38 26.21 -6.32
N LEU A 43 -8.50 25.61 -5.52
CA LEU A 43 -8.82 24.40 -4.80
C LEU A 43 -9.89 24.76 -3.76
N ALA A 44 -11.07 24.17 -3.90
CA ALA A 44 -12.14 24.35 -2.92
C ALA A 44 -11.60 24.04 -1.52
N ALA A 45 -11.81 24.95 -0.57
CA ALA A 45 -11.38 24.77 0.81
C ALA A 45 -11.98 23.47 1.36
N LYS A 46 -11.10 22.54 1.76
CA LYS A 46 -11.54 21.29 2.40
C LYS A 46 -12.04 21.60 3.81
N ASP A 47 -13.17 21.00 4.19
CA ASP A 47 -13.67 21.01 5.58
C ASP A 47 -12.56 20.51 6.53
N ILE A 48 -12.38 21.22 7.64
CA ILE A 48 -11.39 20.91 8.67
C ILE A 48 -11.48 19.46 9.15
N GLN A 49 -12.68 18.87 9.23
CA GLN A 49 -12.86 17.47 9.62
C GLN A 49 -12.27 16.50 8.59
N PHE A 50 -12.32 16.84 7.29
CA PHE A 50 -11.65 16.05 6.26
C PHE A 50 -10.13 16.15 6.36
N VAL A 51 -9.60 17.35 6.63
CA VAL A 51 -8.15 17.55 6.81
C VAL A 51 -7.66 16.80 8.03
N ARG A 52 -8.35 16.90 9.18
CA ARG A 52 -8.04 16.15 10.41
C ARG A 52 -8.07 14.63 10.19
N ARG A 53 -9.01 14.13 9.41
CA ARG A 53 -9.07 12.71 9.03
C ARG A 53 -7.90 12.30 8.15
N ASP A 54 -7.55 13.10 7.15
CA ASP A 54 -6.43 12.81 6.27
C ASP A 54 -5.09 12.89 7.04
N LEU A 55 -4.97 13.81 8.02
CA LEU A 55 -3.86 13.86 8.97
C LEU A 55 -3.72 12.55 9.75
N LEU A 56 -4.81 12.01 10.29
CA LEU A 56 -4.78 10.73 11.01
C LEU A 56 -4.36 9.56 10.10
N LYS A 57 -4.74 9.57 8.81
CA LYS A 57 -4.26 8.57 7.84
C LYS A 57 -2.75 8.71 7.59
N ALA A 58 -2.28 9.94 7.38
CA ALA A 58 -0.86 10.22 7.17
C ALA A 58 -0.04 9.81 8.39
N HIS A 59 -0.52 10.10 9.60
CA HIS A 59 0.13 9.67 10.84
C HIS A 59 0.19 8.14 10.97
N ASN A 60 -0.92 7.43 10.75
CA ASN A 60 -0.92 5.96 10.76
C ASN A 60 0.02 5.40 9.69
N LYS A 61 0.17 6.08 8.55
CA LYS A 61 1.09 5.66 7.49
C LYS A 61 2.55 5.83 7.90
N VAL A 62 2.89 6.91 8.60
CA VAL A 62 4.22 7.12 9.19
C VAL A 62 4.56 5.95 10.12
N VAL A 63 3.67 5.65 11.08
CA VAL A 63 3.87 4.55 12.05
C VAL A 63 4.07 3.20 11.35
N GLU A 64 3.26 2.90 10.33
CA GLU A 64 3.40 1.67 9.53
C GLU A 64 4.77 1.58 8.84
N LEU A 65 5.22 2.68 8.23
CA LEU A 65 6.48 2.71 7.48
C LEU A 65 7.71 2.67 8.41
N GLU A 66 7.67 3.37 9.54
CA GLU A 66 8.72 3.34 10.56
C GLU A 66 8.84 1.95 11.19
N THR A 67 7.71 1.31 11.49
CA THR A 67 7.70 -0.09 11.98
C THR A 67 8.35 -1.02 10.96
N LEU A 68 7.96 -0.91 9.69
CA LEU A 68 8.55 -1.70 8.61
C LEU A 68 10.06 -1.44 8.47
N TYR A 69 10.51 -0.19 8.66
CA TYR A 69 11.93 0.16 8.60
C TYR A 69 12.73 -0.53 9.69
N VAL A 70 12.27 -0.46 10.95
CA VAL A 70 12.90 -1.15 12.08
C VAL A 70 12.92 -2.66 11.86
N GLU A 71 11.80 -3.24 11.42
CA GLU A 71 11.72 -4.67 11.07
C GLU A 71 12.70 -5.06 9.95
N THR A 72 12.90 -4.17 8.96
CA THR A 72 13.82 -4.39 7.84
C THR A 72 15.29 -4.30 8.26
N LEU A 73 15.62 -3.42 9.20
CA LEU A 73 16.98 -3.34 9.76
C LEU A 73 17.36 -4.62 10.49
N GLY A 74 16.40 -5.30 11.12
CA GLY A 74 16.61 -6.61 11.75
C GLY A 74 17.58 -6.59 12.93
N LEU A 75 17.74 -5.44 13.60
CA LEU A 75 18.73 -5.27 14.69
C LEU A 75 18.51 -6.25 15.85
N ASP A 76 17.27 -6.68 16.08
CA ASP A 76 16.92 -7.66 17.12
C ASP A 76 17.49 -9.07 16.86
N PHE A 77 18.01 -9.32 15.65
CA PHE A 77 18.52 -10.63 15.21
C PHE A 77 20.04 -10.69 15.07
N VAL A 78 20.74 -9.60 15.35
CA VAL A 78 22.21 -9.51 15.25
C VAL A 78 22.84 -9.29 16.62
N SER A 79 24.11 -9.67 16.75
CA SER A 79 24.88 -9.40 17.98
C SER A 79 25.10 -7.89 18.15
N GLU A 80 25.31 -7.45 19.40
CA GLU A 80 25.59 -6.05 19.73
C GLU A 80 26.80 -5.48 18.96
N ASP A 81 27.81 -6.31 18.68
CA ASP A 81 29.00 -5.92 17.91
C ASP A 81 28.70 -5.62 16.43
N GLU A 82 27.56 -6.05 15.91
CA GLU A 82 27.18 -5.93 14.49
C GLU A 82 26.18 -4.83 14.20
N ALA A 83 25.36 -4.50 15.18
CA ALA A 83 24.40 -3.40 15.07
C ALA A 83 25.06 -2.10 14.54
N PRO A 84 26.26 -1.67 15.00
CA PRO A 84 26.90 -0.45 14.50
C PRO A 84 27.19 -0.46 13.00
N PHE A 85 27.53 -1.61 12.41
CA PHE A 85 27.85 -1.69 10.99
C PHE A 85 26.59 -1.62 10.10
N ILE A 86 25.48 -2.18 10.58
CA ILE A 86 24.17 -2.05 9.92
C ILE A 86 23.65 -0.61 10.06
N THR A 87 23.79 -0.02 11.25
CA THR A 87 23.43 1.37 11.50
C THR A 87 24.22 2.32 10.59
N GLN A 88 25.53 2.10 10.42
CA GLN A 88 26.35 2.89 9.51
C GLN A 88 25.82 2.85 8.06
N VAL A 89 25.47 1.67 7.56
CA VAL A 89 24.83 1.54 6.24
C VAL A 89 23.51 2.28 6.19
N ALA A 90 22.68 2.14 7.22
CA ALA A 90 21.39 2.81 7.32
C ALA A 90 21.55 4.34 7.27
N ASP A 91 22.54 4.89 7.97
CA ASP A 91 22.86 6.32 7.99
C ASP A 91 23.38 6.80 6.63
N ASP A 92 24.31 6.07 6.01
CA ASP A 92 24.83 6.42 4.68
C ASP A 92 23.73 6.36 3.60
N ARG A 93 22.86 5.35 3.68
CA ARG A 93 21.68 5.24 2.82
C ARG A 93 20.72 6.38 3.07
N LYS A 94 20.49 6.77 4.32
CA LYS A 94 19.61 7.88 4.67
C LYS A 94 20.10 9.18 4.02
N VAL A 95 21.40 9.47 4.12
CA VAL A 95 22.02 10.62 3.46
C VAL A 95 21.83 10.57 1.94
N ALA A 96 22.18 9.45 1.30
CA ALA A 96 22.06 9.32 -0.15
C ALA A 96 20.60 9.35 -0.66
N THR A 97 19.67 8.77 0.10
CA THR A 97 18.25 8.76 -0.22
C THR A 97 17.61 10.12 -0.02
N ASP A 98 18.05 10.91 0.96
CA ASP A 98 17.58 12.28 1.16
C ASP A 98 18.03 13.21 0.02
N ASP A 99 19.29 13.12 -0.41
CA ASP A 99 19.76 13.88 -1.58
C ASP A 99 18.97 13.52 -2.84
N TYR A 100 18.80 12.22 -3.10
CA TYR A 100 18.01 11.71 -4.22
C TYR A 100 16.55 12.19 -4.13
N PHE A 101 15.95 12.14 -2.94
CA PHE A 101 14.56 12.54 -2.74
C PHE A 101 14.36 14.05 -2.93
N ARG A 102 15.29 14.87 -2.47
CA ARG A 102 15.33 16.32 -2.71
C ARG A 102 15.29 16.63 -4.21
N ALA A 103 16.16 15.98 -4.99
CA ALA A 103 16.16 16.13 -6.45
C ALA A 103 14.87 15.63 -7.11
N LEU A 104 14.33 14.50 -6.65
CA LEU A 104 13.06 13.95 -7.14
C LEU A 104 11.87 14.89 -6.87
N GLN A 105 11.82 15.53 -5.70
CA GLN A 105 10.79 16.50 -5.37
C GLN A 105 10.88 17.73 -6.28
N LEU A 106 12.08 18.23 -6.53
CA LEU A 106 12.29 19.35 -7.44
C LEU A 106 11.86 19.01 -8.86
N GLU A 107 12.29 17.85 -9.39
CA GLU A 107 11.84 17.38 -10.71
C GLU A 107 10.31 17.27 -10.77
N SER A 108 9.67 16.68 -9.75
CA SER A 108 8.22 16.53 -9.72
C SER A 108 7.51 17.88 -9.70
N LYS A 109 8.03 18.89 -8.98
CA LYS A 109 7.48 20.25 -8.95
C LYS A 109 7.58 20.90 -10.33
N LEU A 110 8.76 20.85 -10.96
CA LEU A 110 8.97 21.41 -12.30
C LEU A 110 8.12 20.70 -13.36
N GLN A 111 8.00 19.37 -13.27
CA GLN A 111 7.19 18.59 -14.20
C GLN A 111 5.70 18.91 -14.07
N SER A 112 5.20 19.08 -12.84
CA SER A 112 3.81 19.50 -12.60
C SER A 112 3.55 20.88 -13.18
N ALA A 113 4.44 21.85 -12.92
CA ALA A 113 4.34 23.18 -13.49
C ALA A 113 4.38 23.14 -15.03
N TYR A 114 5.33 22.41 -15.62
CA TYR A 114 5.43 22.29 -17.07
C TYR A 114 4.14 21.75 -17.69
N ARG A 115 3.55 20.70 -17.11
CA ARG A 115 2.28 20.13 -17.58
C ARG A 115 1.14 21.13 -17.44
N GLU A 116 1.05 21.81 -16.32
CA GLU A 116 -0.02 22.78 -16.04
C GLU A 116 0.00 23.96 -17.02
N PHE A 117 1.17 24.49 -17.33
CA PHE A 117 1.33 25.65 -18.20
C PHE A 117 1.52 25.31 -19.68
N SER A 118 1.72 24.03 -20.03
CA SER A 118 1.89 23.57 -21.42
C SER A 118 0.73 23.94 -22.34
N SER A 119 -0.49 24.02 -21.81
CA SER A 119 -1.67 24.42 -22.57
C SER A 119 -1.91 25.93 -22.62
N GLN A 120 -1.14 26.71 -21.85
CA GLN A 120 -1.38 28.15 -21.62
C GLN A 120 -0.23 29.03 -22.13
N MET A 121 0.96 28.46 -22.34
CA MET A 121 2.17 29.18 -22.72
C MET A 121 2.77 28.64 -24.00
N THR A 122 3.51 29.49 -24.72
CA THR A 122 4.23 29.06 -25.93
C THR A 122 5.43 28.17 -25.58
N PRO A 123 5.88 27.28 -26.49
CA PRO A 123 7.08 26.47 -26.27
C PRO A 123 8.33 27.29 -25.94
N ALA A 124 8.47 28.49 -26.53
CA ALA A 124 9.59 29.39 -26.26
C ALA A 124 9.57 29.90 -24.81
N SER A 125 8.39 30.23 -24.28
CA SER A 125 8.22 30.67 -22.88
C SER A 125 8.46 29.54 -21.87
N LEU A 126 8.23 28.28 -22.27
CA LEU A 126 8.46 27.10 -21.43
C LEU A 126 9.87 26.51 -21.58
N ALA A 127 10.66 26.96 -22.56
CA ALA A 127 11.99 26.44 -22.82
C ALA A 127 12.94 26.54 -21.61
N PRO A 128 12.95 27.63 -20.80
CA PRO A 128 13.77 27.69 -19.60
C PRO A 128 13.38 26.61 -18.57
N LEU A 129 12.08 26.39 -18.37
CA LEU A 129 11.55 25.38 -17.45
C LEU A 129 11.89 23.95 -17.95
N SER A 130 11.72 23.71 -19.24
CA SER A 130 12.07 22.43 -19.89
C SER A 130 13.56 22.13 -19.77
N SER A 131 14.42 23.13 -19.98
CA SER A 131 15.87 23.01 -19.82
C SER A 131 16.24 22.63 -18.39
N LYS A 132 15.69 23.34 -17.38
CA LYS A 132 15.93 23.01 -15.97
C LYS A 132 15.37 21.66 -15.55
N LEU A 133 14.29 21.20 -16.18
CA LEU A 133 13.76 19.87 -15.99
C LEU A 133 14.73 18.78 -16.49
N GLU A 134 15.46 19.02 -17.58
CA GLU A 134 16.50 18.09 -18.03
C GLU A 134 17.74 18.13 -17.12
N ASP A 135 18.18 19.32 -16.67
CA ASP A 135 19.28 19.47 -15.72
C ASP A 135 19.02 18.64 -14.44
N ILE A 136 17.83 18.78 -13.82
CA ILE A 136 17.49 18.04 -12.59
C ILE A 136 17.36 16.54 -12.81
N LYS A 137 16.94 16.10 -14.01
CA LYS A 137 16.87 14.66 -14.34
C LYS A 137 18.25 14.03 -14.33
N VAL A 138 19.25 14.71 -14.89
CA VAL A 138 20.65 14.24 -14.89
C VAL A 138 21.15 14.14 -13.46
N ILE A 139 20.96 15.19 -12.65
CA ILE A 139 21.36 15.21 -11.24
C ILE A 139 20.69 14.06 -10.47
N ARG A 140 19.37 13.90 -10.62
CA ARG A 140 18.61 12.83 -9.97
C ARG A 140 19.12 11.44 -10.39
N GLN A 141 19.43 11.22 -11.66
CA GLN A 141 19.99 9.95 -12.12
C GLN A 141 21.35 9.64 -11.49
N GLY A 142 22.21 10.66 -11.35
CA GLY A 142 23.49 10.55 -10.63
C GLY A 142 23.30 10.20 -9.16
N LEU A 143 22.44 10.94 -8.45
CA LEU A 143 22.13 10.68 -7.04
C LEU A 143 21.47 9.32 -6.82
N PHE A 144 20.59 8.89 -7.75
CA PHE A 144 20.04 7.55 -7.75
C PHE A 144 21.13 6.48 -7.88
N ALA A 145 22.10 6.67 -8.78
CA ALA A 145 23.19 5.71 -8.95
C ALA A 145 24.08 5.60 -7.69
N LEU A 146 24.33 6.72 -7.00
CA LEU A 146 25.06 6.74 -5.72
C LEU A 146 24.31 5.95 -4.64
N TYR A 147 23.02 6.26 -4.44
CA TYR A 147 22.16 5.52 -3.52
C TYR A 147 22.11 4.02 -3.88
N TRP A 148 21.93 3.70 -5.16
CA TRP A 148 21.74 2.32 -5.63
C TRP A 148 23.01 1.47 -5.51
N ALA A 149 24.19 2.09 -5.38
CA ALA A 149 25.45 1.43 -5.16
C ALA A 149 25.67 0.99 -3.70
N LEU A 150 24.90 1.54 -2.74
CA LEU A 150 25.00 1.21 -1.33
C LEU A 150 24.38 -0.17 -1.00
N PRO A 151 24.82 -0.82 0.09
CA PRO A 151 24.18 -2.03 0.61
C PRO A 151 22.69 -1.84 0.86
N ASP A 152 21.92 -2.92 0.97
CA ASP A 152 20.50 -2.84 1.38
C ASP A 152 20.33 -2.64 2.89
N LEU A 153 19.15 -2.16 3.29
CA LEU A 153 18.81 -2.04 4.71
C LEU A 153 18.90 -3.42 5.37
N GLY A 154 19.53 -3.46 6.56
CA GLY A 154 19.79 -4.70 7.29
C GLY A 154 21.06 -5.45 6.84
N MET A 155 21.83 -4.90 5.89
CA MET A 155 23.12 -5.45 5.48
C MET A 155 24.29 -4.58 5.93
N THR A 156 25.46 -5.20 6.10
CA THR A 156 26.75 -4.52 6.29
C THR A 156 27.47 -4.28 4.97
N TYR A 157 28.49 -3.41 4.97
CA TYR A 157 29.35 -3.20 3.81
C TYR A 157 30.14 -4.46 3.43
N ASP A 158 30.60 -5.24 4.39
CA ASP A 158 31.36 -6.47 4.12
C ASP A 158 30.49 -7.52 3.43
N GLU A 159 29.25 -7.69 3.89
CA GLU A 159 28.28 -8.58 3.23
C GLU A 159 28.01 -8.13 1.80
N TRP A 160 27.74 -6.85 1.58
CA TRP A 160 27.55 -6.30 0.24
C TRP A 160 28.78 -6.51 -0.66
N ASN A 161 29.97 -6.27 -0.12
CA ASN A 161 31.23 -6.38 -0.85
C ASN A 161 31.58 -7.83 -1.20
N SER A 162 31.18 -8.79 -0.38
CA SER A 162 31.34 -10.23 -0.63
C SER A 162 30.48 -10.74 -1.80
N LEU A 163 29.38 -10.06 -2.11
CA LEU A 163 28.49 -10.46 -3.21
C LEU A 163 29.12 -10.19 -4.58
N SER A 164 28.95 -11.14 -5.50
CA SER A 164 29.29 -10.93 -6.91
C SER A 164 28.43 -9.82 -7.54
N PRO A 165 28.89 -9.16 -8.62
CA PRO A 165 28.10 -8.16 -9.33
C PRO A 165 26.74 -8.67 -9.82
N LEU A 166 26.63 -9.97 -10.12
CA LEU A 166 25.36 -10.60 -10.51
C LEU A 166 24.42 -10.73 -9.30
N ALA A 167 24.92 -11.17 -8.15
CA ALA A 167 24.13 -11.31 -6.93
C ALA A 167 23.59 -9.96 -6.45
N ARG A 168 24.40 -8.90 -6.48
CA ARG A 168 23.95 -7.54 -6.18
C ARG A 168 22.83 -7.05 -7.10
N ARG A 169 22.89 -7.41 -8.39
CA ARG A 169 21.78 -7.11 -9.34
C ARG A 169 20.52 -7.91 -9.00
N GLY A 170 20.66 -9.15 -8.53
CA GLY A 170 19.54 -10.00 -8.12
C GLY A 170 18.76 -9.47 -6.91
N LEU A 171 19.44 -8.74 -6.00
CA LEU A 171 18.80 -8.06 -4.86
C LEU A 171 17.97 -6.83 -5.28
N ARG A 172 18.10 -6.39 -6.53
CA ARG A 172 17.40 -5.21 -7.03
C ARG A 172 16.16 -5.63 -7.85
N PRO A 173 14.99 -5.00 -7.63
CA PRO A 173 13.78 -5.35 -8.37
C PRO A 173 13.95 -5.10 -9.88
N MET A 174 13.48 -6.04 -10.69
CA MET A 174 13.43 -5.91 -12.15
C MET A 174 12.37 -4.86 -12.55
N GLY A 175 12.79 -3.84 -13.31
CA GLY A 175 11.89 -2.79 -13.82
C GLY A 175 12.14 -1.43 -13.17
N ARG A 176 11.11 -0.57 -13.13
CA ARG A 176 11.22 0.75 -12.52
C ARG A 176 11.39 0.59 -11.00
N PRO A 177 12.49 1.06 -10.39
CA PRO A 177 12.70 0.98 -8.96
C PRO A 177 11.54 1.65 -8.21
N ALA A 178 11.01 0.96 -7.20
CA ALA A 178 10.09 1.60 -6.27
C ALA A 178 10.82 2.70 -5.50
N LEU A 179 10.07 3.69 -4.99
CA LEU A 179 10.64 4.69 -4.09
C LEU A 179 11.25 3.99 -2.86
N PRO A 180 12.50 4.31 -2.47
CA PRO A 180 13.15 3.74 -1.28
C PRO A 180 12.29 3.92 -0.02
N LEU A 181 12.43 3.02 0.95
CA LEU A 181 11.61 3.05 2.17
C LEU A 181 11.87 4.33 2.97
N GLU A 182 13.13 4.73 3.06
CA GLU A 182 13.62 5.96 3.68
C GLU A 182 12.94 7.20 3.07
N CYS A 183 12.87 7.27 1.73
CA CYS A 183 12.18 8.34 1.03
C CYS A 183 10.66 8.31 1.26
N LYS A 184 10.03 7.12 1.32
CA LYS A 184 8.59 7.00 1.63
C LYS A 184 8.27 7.51 3.03
N ILE A 185 9.16 7.25 3.99
CA ILE A 185 9.06 7.77 5.35
C ILE A 185 9.15 9.30 5.33
N THR A 186 10.19 9.86 4.71
CA THR A 186 10.34 11.31 4.56
C THR A 186 9.10 11.94 3.90
N GLN A 187 8.57 11.32 2.83
CA GLN A 187 7.35 11.79 2.15
C GLN A 187 6.13 11.79 3.09
N ALA A 188 5.95 10.72 3.87
CA ALA A 188 4.83 10.60 4.80
C ALA A 188 4.92 11.64 5.94
N HIS A 189 6.13 11.94 6.43
CA HIS A 189 6.32 13.02 7.40
C HIS A 189 5.96 14.39 6.81
N LEU A 190 6.45 14.71 5.61
CA LEU A 190 6.13 15.98 4.96
C LEU A 190 4.62 16.14 4.72
N GLU A 191 3.92 15.07 4.33
CA GLU A 191 2.47 15.08 4.18
C GLU A 191 1.75 15.29 5.52
N ARG A 192 2.17 14.56 6.56
CA ARG A 192 1.63 14.71 7.93
C ARG A 192 1.81 16.15 8.43
N ASP A 193 3.01 16.70 8.30
CA ASP A 193 3.35 18.02 8.84
C ASP A 193 2.62 19.14 8.07
N ALA A 194 2.49 19.00 6.74
CA ALA A 194 1.68 19.92 5.94
C ALA A 194 0.19 19.86 6.31
N LEU A 195 -0.36 18.67 6.56
CA LEU A 195 -1.75 18.51 7.01
C LEU A 195 -1.95 19.05 8.42
N LEU A 196 -0.97 18.90 9.32
CA LEU A 196 -1.02 19.48 10.66
C LEU A 196 -1.00 21.00 10.61
N ALA A 197 -0.12 21.60 9.80
CA ALA A 197 -0.08 23.05 9.58
C ALA A 197 -1.39 23.58 8.99
N GLU A 198 -2.02 22.81 8.08
CA GLU A 198 -3.32 23.18 7.54
C GLU A 198 -4.45 23.11 8.59
N VAL A 199 -4.44 22.11 9.48
CA VAL A 199 -5.39 22.03 10.61
C VAL A 199 -5.17 23.19 11.58
N ASP A 200 -3.93 23.51 11.91
CA ASP A 200 -3.57 24.65 12.76
C ASP A 200 -4.10 25.96 12.16
N ARG A 201 -3.85 26.18 10.88
CA ARG A 201 -4.34 27.34 10.12
C ARG A 201 -5.87 27.43 10.09
N GLN A 202 -6.57 26.32 9.81
CA GLN A 202 -8.04 26.32 9.74
C GLN A 202 -8.72 26.43 11.11
N SER A 203 -8.06 25.99 12.17
CA SER A 203 -8.56 26.10 13.56
C SER A 203 -8.19 27.40 14.25
N GLY A 204 -7.42 28.28 13.60
CA GLY A 204 -6.95 29.53 14.21
C GLY A 204 -5.98 29.31 15.37
N GLY A 205 -5.24 28.19 15.39
CA GLY A 205 -4.27 27.88 16.45
C GLY A 205 -4.76 26.93 17.55
N GLU A 206 -6.04 26.56 17.56
CA GLU A 206 -6.60 25.69 18.61
C GLU A 206 -6.09 24.24 18.51
N LEU A 207 -5.90 23.74 17.30
CA LEU A 207 -5.49 22.36 17.00
C LEU A 207 -4.03 22.29 16.51
N ASN A 208 -3.12 22.83 17.32
CA ASN A 208 -1.71 23.05 16.97
C ASN A 208 -0.75 21.87 17.21
N THR A 209 -1.20 20.81 17.87
CA THR A 209 -0.40 19.58 18.05
C THR A 209 -1.08 18.38 17.40
N LEU A 210 -0.29 17.36 17.07
CA LEU A 210 -0.81 16.15 16.47
C LEU A 210 -1.91 15.52 17.33
N GLU A 211 -1.68 15.41 18.64
CA GLU A 211 -2.59 14.79 19.61
C GLU A 211 -3.94 15.49 19.60
N LYS A 212 -3.95 16.84 19.71
CA LYS A 212 -5.18 17.65 19.65
C LYS A 212 -5.86 17.54 18.29
N ALA A 213 -5.08 17.61 17.22
CA ALA A 213 -5.60 17.57 15.85
C ALA A 213 -6.25 16.23 15.52
N VAL A 214 -5.78 15.11 16.08
CA VAL A 214 -6.38 13.77 15.87
C VAL A 214 -7.36 13.35 16.96
N GLU A 215 -7.47 14.09 18.06
CA GLU A 215 -8.37 13.77 19.17
C GLU A 215 -9.83 13.69 18.71
N GLY A 216 -10.48 12.57 19.03
CA GLY A 216 -11.88 12.31 18.63
C GLY A 216 -12.08 12.11 17.12
N VAL A 217 -11.03 12.17 16.31
CA VAL A 217 -11.10 11.93 14.87
C VAL A 217 -11.22 10.43 14.64
N VAL A 218 -12.40 10.00 14.22
CA VAL A 218 -12.59 8.63 13.77
C VAL A 218 -12.25 8.59 12.28
N LEU A 219 -11.28 7.76 11.89
CA LEU A 219 -11.15 7.36 10.49
C LEU A 219 -12.46 6.71 10.08
N SER A 220 -13.34 7.49 9.45
CA SER A 220 -14.64 7.03 9.04
C SER A 220 -14.47 5.70 8.31
N ALA A 221 -15.04 4.65 8.89
CA ALA A 221 -15.25 3.38 8.23
C ALA A 221 -16.37 3.48 7.19
N ALA A 222 -16.88 4.68 6.86
CA ALA A 222 -17.85 4.84 5.78
C ALA A 222 -17.24 4.35 4.47
N GLY A 223 -17.65 3.16 4.04
CA GLY A 223 -17.08 2.50 2.86
C GLY A 223 -16.35 1.20 3.17
N ARG A 224 -16.02 0.91 4.44
CA ARG A 224 -15.35 -0.33 4.83
C ARG A 224 -16.05 -0.97 6.03
N PRO A 225 -16.62 -2.18 5.89
CA PRO A 225 -17.20 -2.87 7.03
C PRO A 225 -16.12 -3.05 8.11
N SER A 226 -16.49 -2.78 9.37
CA SER A 226 -15.62 -3.05 10.51
C SER A 226 -15.18 -4.51 10.48
N ILE A 227 -13.87 -4.73 10.59
CA ILE A 227 -13.27 -6.07 10.64
C ILE A 227 -13.06 -6.39 12.12
N SER A 228 -13.62 -7.50 12.59
CA SER A 228 -13.44 -7.93 13.98
C SER A 228 -11.97 -8.28 14.24
N PRO A 229 -11.50 -8.29 15.51
CA PRO A 229 -10.17 -8.80 15.84
C PRO A 229 -9.92 -10.20 15.25
N ILE A 230 -10.91 -11.10 15.30
CA ILE A 230 -10.85 -12.43 14.69
C ILE A 230 -10.68 -12.33 13.16
N GLY A 231 -11.42 -11.43 12.50
CA GLY A 231 -11.30 -11.19 11.07
C GLY A 231 -9.95 -10.57 10.66
N LYS A 232 -9.28 -9.83 11.54
CA LYS A 232 -7.91 -9.35 11.31
C LYS A 232 -6.91 -10.50 11.33
N ASP A 233 -7.02 -11.39 12.32
CA ASP A 233 -6.17 -12.58 12.42
C ASP A 233 -6.38 -13.53 11.22
N GLU A 234 -7.62 -13.75 10.76
CA GLU A 234 -7.88 -14.51 9.52
C GLU A 234 -7.28 -13.89 8.27
N ARG A 235 -7.33 -12.56 8.13
CA ARG A 235 -6.68 -11.86 7.02
C ARG A 235 -5.17 -12.00 7.08
N ALA A 236 -4.58 -11.97 8.27
CA ALA A 236 -3.17 -12.23 8.47
C ALA A 236 -2.80 -13.67 8.08
N ILE A 237 -3.61 -14.67 8.46
CA ILE A 237 -3.46 -16.06 8.01
C ILE A 237 -3.49 -16.16 6.49
N GLY A 238 -4.49 -15.54 5.84
CA GLY A 238 -4.62 -15.55 4.38
C GLY A 238 -3.44 -14.87 3.66
N LYS A 239 -2.88 -13.80 4.24
CA LYS A 239 -1.63 -13.19 3.76
C LYS A 239 -0.47 -14.18 3.89
N LEU A 240 -0.24 -14.75 5.06
CA LEU A 240 0.83 -15.70 5.31
C LEU A 240 0.74 -16.96 4.43
N LYS A 241 -0.46 -17.47 4.13
CA LYS A 241 -0.67 -18.59 3.20
C LYS A 241 -0.27 -18.23 1.76
N ARG A 242 -0.55 -17.01 1.32
CA ARG A 242 -0.11 -16.52 0.00
C ARG A 242 1.39 -16.29 -0.03
N ASP A 243 1.95 -15.68 1.01
CA ASP A 243 3.38 -15.48 1.16
C ASP A 243 4.10 -16.83 1.09
N LEU A 244 3.58 -17.85 1.80
CA LEU A 244 4.09 -19.23 1.77
C LEU A 244 4.03 -19.85 0.36
N ALA A 245 2.91 -19.67 -0.36
CA ALA A 245 2.75 -20.19 -1.72
C ALA A 245 3.65 -19.48 -2.75
N ALA A 246 4.07 -18.24 -2.47
CA ALA A 246 4.96 -17.47 -3.31
C ALA A 246 6.45 -17.77 -3.07
N LEU A 247 6.81 -18.42 -1.96
CA LEU A 247 8.19 -18.78 -1.66
C LEU A 247 8.72 -19.82 -2.64
N LYS A 248 9.95 -19.61 -3.12
CA LYS A 248 10.66 -20.58 -3.94
C LYS A 248 11.96 -21.00 -3.26
N PRO A 249 12.31 -22.30 -3.24
CA PRO A 249 13.53 -22.78 -2.60
C PRO A 249 14.80 -22.08 -3.09
N GLU A 250 14.85 -21.71 -4.37
CA GLU A 250 15.98 -21.03 -5.00
C GLU A 250 16.24 -19.60 -4.48
N ASP A 251 15.26 -18.98 -3.79
CA ASP A 251 15.41 -17.64 -3.23
C ASP A 251 16.09 -17.64 -1.84
N PHE A 252 16.49 -18.83 -1.33
CA PHE A 252 17.02 -19.00 0.02
C PHE A 252 18.40 -19.67 0.03
N PRO A 253 19.25 -19.35 1.02
CA PRO A 253 20.53 -20.04 1.20
C PRO A 253 20.32 -21.51 1.57
N SER A 254 21.27 -22.36 1.15
CA SER A 254 21.30 -23.76 1.54
C SER A 254 21.63 -23.94 3.02
N PRO A 255 21.24 -25.06 3.65
CA PRO A 255 21.59 -25.34 5.05
C PRO A 255 23.09 -25.34 5.32
N GLU A 256 23.91 -25.72 4.35
CA GLU A 256 25.36 -25.71 4.46
C GLU A 256 25.94 -24.29 4.42
N GLU A 257 25.36 -23.40 3.61
CA GLU A 257 25.71 -21.98 3.58
C GLU A 257 25.29 -21.29 4.88
N VAL A 258 24.09 -21.56 5.39
CA VAL A 258 23.63 -21.04 6.70
C VAL A 258 24.45 -21.60 7.86
N ALA A 259 24.87 -22.88 7.82
CA ALA A 259 25.72 -23.45 8.86
C ALA A 259 27.11 -22.80 8.91
N LYS A 260 27.65 -22.39 7.76
CA LYS A 260 28.93 -21.67 7.65
C LYS A 260 28.78 -20.17 7.95
N GLN A 261 27.64 -19.59 7.60
CA GLN A 261 27.32 -18.19 7.77
C GLN A 261 25.84 -18.04 8.19
N PRO A 262 25.54 -18.12 9.51
CA PRO A 262 24.16 -18.12 10.03
C PRO A 262 23.32 -16.87 9.69
N ARG A 263 23.95 -15.82 9.15
CA ARG A 263 23.34 -14.54 8.80
C ARG A 263 22.75 -14.46 7.41
N LEU A 264 22.93 -15.48 6.57
CA LEU A 264 22.27 -15.57 5.27
C LEU A 264 20.72 -15.66 5.39
N GLY A 265 20.22 -15.77 6.62
CA GLY A 265 18.81 -15.75 6.95
C GLY A 265 18.26 -17.15 7.15
N ASP A 266 16.95 -17.27 7.01
CA ASP A 266 16.30 -18.57 7.06
C ASP A 266 16.71 -19.39 5.83
N THR A 267 17.04 -20.66 6.01
CA THR A 267 16.88 -21.61 4.90
C THR A 267 15.41 -21.64 4.48
N TYR A 268 15.13 -22.11 3.26
CA TYR A 268 13.75 -22.30 2.81
C TYR A 268 12.90 -23.05 3.85
N ASP A 269 13.43 -24.16 4.39
CA ASP A 269 12.73 -24.99 5.38
C ASP A 269 12.48 -24.26 6.70
N MET A 270 13.45 -23.44 7.15
CA MET A 270 13.28 -22.61 8.35
C MET A 270 12.20 -21.54 8.13
N ARG A 271 12.19 -20.88 6.97
CA ARG A 271 11.20 -19.86 6.61
C ARG A 271 9.81 -20.45 6.54
N VAL A 272 9.68 -21.59 5.86
CA VAL A 272 8.44 -22.38 5.77
C VAL A 272 7.96 -22.77 7.16
N THR A 273 8.85 -23.29 8.01
CA THR A 273 8.50 -23.70 9.38
C THR A 273 8.00 -22.53 10.21
N ARG A 274 8.67 -21.37 10.14
CA ARG A 274 8.27 -20.17 10.88
C ARG A 274 6.92 -19.62 10.40
N ILE A 275 6.69 -19.53 9.09
CA ILE A 275 5.41 -19.07 8.54
C ILE A 275 4.30 -20.05 8.92
N LYS A 276 4.55 -21.36 8.83
CA LYS A 276 3.60 -22.40 9.30
C LYS A 276 3.31 -22.29 10.79
N GLY A 277 4.32 -22.02 11.62
CA GLY A 277 4.15 -21.77 13.06
C GLY A 277 3.26 -20.55 13.32
N LYS A 278 3.56 -19.41 12.68
CA LYS A 278 2.72 -18.21 12.80
C LYS A 278 1.28 -18.44 12.33
N ILE A 279 1.08 -19.20 11.25
CA ILE A 279 -0.25 -19.61 10.79
C ILE A 279 -0.94 -20.45 11.86
N ALA A 280 -0.26 -21.45 12.44
CA ALA A 280 -0.83 -22.29 13.49
C ALA A 280 -1.22 -21.49 14.73
N ASP A 281 -0.38 -20.55 15.17
CA ASP A 281 -0.66 -19.68 16.32
C ASP A 281 -1.87 -18.77 16.07
N LEU A 282 -1.95 -18.16 14.88
CA LEU A 282 -3.10 -17.37 14.47
C LEU A 282 -4.36 -18.24 14.34
N GLU A 283 -4.27 -19.43 13.77
CA GLU A 283 -5.39 -20.37 13.63
C GLU A 283 -5.89 -20.87 15.00
N ALA A 284 -4.99 -21.04 15.97
CA ALA A 284 -5.34 -21.36 17.35
C ALA A 284 -6.06 -20.18 18.03
N ARG A 285 -5.55 -18.96 17.87
CA ARG A 285 -6.20 -17.74 18.38
C ARG A 285 -7.58 -17.52 17.77
N VAL A 286 -7.72 -17.71 16.47
CA VAL A 286 -9.02 -17.61 15.77
C VAL A 286 -9.98 -18.66 16.32
N ARG A 287 -9.55 -19.92 16.48
CA ARG A 287 -10.41 -20.98 17.05
C ARG A 287 -10.87 -20.64 18.46
N ALA A 288 -9.94 -20.30 19.35
CA ALA A 288 -10.27 -19.93 20.74
C ALA A 288 -11.25 -18.76 20.80
N ALA A 289 -10.98 -17.69 20.03
CA ALA A 289 -11.84 -16.52 19.99
C ALA A 289 -13.21 -16.81 19.34
N GLU A 290 -13.31 -17.73 18.38
CA GLU A 290 -14.59 -18.15 17.79
C GLU A 290 -15.42 -19.03 18.71
N ASP A 291 -14.77 -19.86 19.54
CA ASP A 291 -15.44 -20.70 20.54
C ASP A 291 -16.08 -19.86 21.66
N GLU A 292 -15.51 -18.69 21.96
CA GLU A 292 -16.04 -17.73 22.93
C GLU A 292 -17.24 -16.92 22.40
N LEU A 293 -17.50 -16.92 21.09
CA LEU A 293 -18.60 -16.15 20.50
C LEU A 293 -19.96 -16.80 20.80
N THR A 294 -20.85 -16.02 21.40
CA THR A 294 -22.22 -16.44 21.68
C THR A 294 -23.25 -15.44 21.15
N GLY A 295 -24.50 -15.92 20.98
CA GLY A 295 -25.64 -15.08 20.59
C GLY A 295 -25.41 -14.22 19.34
N VAL A 296 -25.62 -12.91 19.47
CA VAL A 296 -25.53 -11.93 18.38
C VAL A 296 -24.12 -11.83 17.80
N ASP A 297 -23.07 -11.99 18.60
CA ASP A 297 -21.69 -11.83 18.13
C ASP A 297 -21.26 -12.99 17.21
N LYS A 298 -21.78 -14.19 17.43
CA LYS A 298 -21.63 -15.32 16.50
C LYS A 298 -22.28 -15.04 15.14
N LEU A 299 -23.45 -14.43 15.13
CA LEU A 299 -24.13 -14.03 13.89
C LEU A 299 -23.40 -12.88 13.18
N ARG A 300 -22.93 -11.87 13.91
CA ARG A 300 -22.09 -10.79 13.37
C ARG A 300 -20.82 -11.34 12.72
N ARG A 301 -20.21 -12.34 13.35
CA ARG A 301 -19.05 -13.04 12.82
C ARG A 301 -19.37 -13.83 11.54
N GLN A 302 -20.47 -14.57 11.52
CA GLN A 302 -20.94 -15.27 10.32
C GLN A 302 -21.18 -14.28 9.16
N PHE A 303 -21.78 -13.13 9.47
CA PHE A 303 -22.03 -12.07 8.49
C PHE A 303 -20.72 -11.48 7.94
N GLU A 304 -19.70 -11.28 8.78
CA GLU A 304 -18.37 -10.87 8.36
C GLU A 304 -17.71 -11.89 7.40
N LYS A 305 -17.81 -13.20 7.68
CA LYS A 305 -17.30 -14.27 6.80
C LYS A 305 -18.01 -14.25 5.44
N LEU A 306 -19.33 -14.12 5.42
CA LEU A 306 -20.11 -14.02 4.19
C LEU A 306 -19.73 -12.78 3.37
N ARG A 307 -19.42 -11.65 4.01
CA ARG A 307 -18.93 -10.44 3.34
C ARG A 307 -17.55 -10.62 2.73
N ALA A 308 -16.62 -11.26 3.43
CA ALA A 308 -15.30 -11.58 2.91
C ALA A 308 -15.41 -12.46 1.65
N ARG A 309 -16.22 -13.53 1.73
CA ARG A 309 -16.53 -14.40 0.59
C ARG A 309 -17.15 -13.63 -0.58
N HIS A 310 -18.09 -12.72 -0.31
CA HIS A 310 -18.72 -11.91 -1.37
C HIS A 310 -17.69 -11.11 -2.18
N ARG A 311 -16.77 -10.44 -1.50
CA ARG A 311 -15.71 -9.66 -2.14
C ARG A 311 -14.86 -10.54 -3.04
N ASP A 312 -14.46 -11.70 -2.54
CA ASP A 312 -13.58 -12.61 -3.27
C ASP A 312 -14.30 -13.20 -4.49
N LEU A 313 -15.60 -13.51 -4.37
CA LEU A 313 -16.45 -13.94 -5.49
C LEU A 313 -16.64 -12.86 -6.56
N VAL A 314 -16.88 -11.60 -6.15
CA VAL A 314 -17.02 -10.48 -7.10
C VAL A 314 -15.72 -10.21 -7.85
N LEU A 315 -14.57 -10.31 -7.17
CA LEU A 315 -13.26 -10.19 -7.82
C LEU A 315 -13.01 -11.34 -8.80
N ALA A 316 -13.38 -12.57 -8.45
CA ALA A 316 -13.28 -13.72 -9.36
C ALA A 316 -14.21 -13.55 -10.57
N GLU A 317 -15.45 -13.11 -10.36
CA GLU A 317 -16.44 -12.86 -11.41
C GLU A 317 -15.94 -11.86 -12.45
N ALA A 318 -15.32 -10.76 -12.02
CA ALA A 318 -14.78 -9.74 -12.91
C ALA A 318 -13.66 -10.24 -13.82
N ASN A 319 -12.97 -11.31 -13.43
CA ASN A 319 -11.82 -11.87 -14.15
C ASN A 319 -12.15 -13.13 -14.97
N THR A 320 -13.43 -13.57 -14.99
CA THR A 320 -13.85 -14.85 -15.57
C THR A 320 -14.94 -14.64 -16.62
N SER A 321 -14.98 -15.48 -17.67
CA SER A 321 -16.01 -15.41 -18.72
C SER A 321 -16.68 -16.76 -18.99
N GLY A 322 -17.84 -16.74 -19.64
CA GLY A 322 -18.54 -17.95 -20.08
C GLY A 322 -19.21 -18.74 -18.94
N LYS A 323 -19.13 -20.08 -18.98
CA LYS A 323 -19.83 -20.98 -18.04
C LYS A 323 -19.35 -20.81 -16.59
N GLU A 324 -18.06 -20.58 -16.39
CA GLU A 324 -17.47 -20.37 -15.06
C GLU A 324 -17.96 -19.05 -14.44
N GLN A 325 -18.15 -18.01 -15.26
CA GLN A 325 -18.77 -16.76 -14.82
C GLN A 325 -20.23 -16.97 -14.36
N ALA A 326 -20.99 -17.84 -15.02
CA ALA A 326 -22.37 -18.16 -14.61
C ALA A 326 -22.41 -18.85 -13.24
N SER A 327 -21.54 -19.82 -12.99
CA SER A 327 -21.41 -20.47 -11.67
C SER A 327 -21.01 -19.47 -10.57
N LEU A 328 -20.03 -18.60 -10.84
CA LEU A 328 -19.62 -17.54 -9.91
C LEU A 328 -20.74 -16.54 -9.62
N LEU A 329 -21.53 -16.17 -10.63
CA LEU A 329 -22.70 -15.29 -10.47
C LEU A 329 -23.77 -15.92 -9.59
N LEU A 330 -24.07 -17.22 -9.77
CA LEU A 330 -25.03 -17.94 -8.93
C LEU A 330 -24.54 -18.02 -7.48
N GLU A 331 -23.27 -18.36 -7.27
CA GLU A 331 -22.67 -18.43 -5.94
C GLU A 331 -22.67 -17.06 -5.25
N THR A 332 -22.37 -15.99 -6.01
CA THR A 332 -22.46 -14.61 -5.51
C THR A 332 -23.86 -14.28 -5.02
N LEU A 333 -24.90 -14.65 -5.77
CA LEU A 333 -26.31 -14.42 -5.42
C LEU A 333 -26.74 -15.23 -4.19
N GLN A 334 -26.33 -16.48 -4.08
CA GLN A 334 -26.60 -17.31 -2.88
C GLN A 334 -25.91 -16.74 -1.63
N ASN A 335 -24.71 -16.20 -1.79
CA ASN A 335 -24.00 -15.55 -0.70
C ASN A 335 -24.65 -14.21 -0.31
N GLU A 336 -25.16 -13.43 -1.26
CA GLU A 336 -25.98 -12.23 -1.00
C GLU A 336 -27.26 -12.58 -0.23
N TYR A 337 -27.94 -13.68 -0.57
CA TYR A 337 -29.10 -14.18 0.17
C TYR A 337 -28.76 -14.57 1.61
N SER A 338 -27.68 -15.32 1.78
CA SER A 338 -27.21 -15.73 3.12
C SER A 338 -26.87 -14.52 3.99
N GLN A 339 -26.28 -13.47 3.40
CA GLN A 339 -26.03 -12.20 4.08
C GLN A 339 -27.34 -11.57 4.57
N GLN A 340 -28.38 -11.51 3.72
CA GLN A 340 -29.68 -10.95 4.09
C GLN A 340 -30.35 -11.73 5.23
N VAL A 341 -30.28 -13.07 5.22
CA VAL A 341 -30.86 -13.92 6.27
C VAL A 341 -30.17 -13.69 7.62
N VAL A 342 -28.84 -13.72 7.64
CA VAL A 342 -28.08 -13.49 8.89
C VAL A 342 -28.29 -12.08 9.42
N PHE A 343 -28.37 -11.09 8.54
CA PHE A 343 -28.68 -9.71 8.91
C PHE A 343 -30.04 -9.58 9.62
N GLU A 344 -31.08 -10.21 9.08
CA GLU A 344 -32.42 -10.18 9.70
C GLU A 344 -32.41 -10.85 11.08
N GLN A 345 -31.66 -11.94 11.26
CA GLN A 345 -31.50 -12.59 12.58
C GLN A 345 -30.77 -11.69 13.58
N ILE A 346 -29.72 -10.98 13.15
CA ILE A 346 -29.04 -9.98 13.98
C ILE A 346 -30.02 -8.89 14.40
N HIS A 347 -30.81 -8.37 13.47
CA HIS A 347 -31.73 -7.26 13.75
C HIS A 347 -32.91 -7.66 14.65
N GLN A 348 -33.35 -8.92 14.58
CA GLN A 348 -34.34 -9.47 15.51
C GLN A 348 -33.81 -9.55 16.95
N LEU A 349 -32.54 -9.92 17.12
CA LEU A 349 -31.91 -10.10 18.44
C LEU A 349 -31.31 -8.80 19.01
N ASP A 350 -30.93 -7.86 18.16
CA ASP A 350 -30.43 -6.54 18.51
C ASP A 350 -31.03 -5.47 17.56
N PRO A 351 -32.20 -4.91 17.90
CA PRO A 351 -32.88 -3.89 17.09
C PRO A 351 -32.07 -2.59 16.94
N ASN A 352 -31.12 -2.34 17.85
CA ASN A 352 -30.23 -1.19 17.84
C ASN A 352 -28.93 -1.45 17.09
N ALA A 353 -28.71 -2.67 16.55
CA ALA A 353 -27.62 -2.98 15.65
C ALA A 353 -27.75 -2.12 14.39
N LYS A 354 -27.13 -0.94 14.44
CA LYS A 354 -27.01 -0.07 13.26
C LYS A 354 -26.22 -0.85 12.22
N GLU A 355 -26.79 -0.92 11.02
CA GLU A 355 -26.17 -1.46 9.81
C GLU A 355 -24.97 -0.59 9.47
N THR A 356 -23.85 -0.75 10.18
CA THR A 356 -22.67 0.11 10.06
C THR A 356 -22.02 -0.10 8.70
N LEU A 357 -22.50 0.70 7.73
CA LEU A 357 -21.78 1.39 6.67
C LEU A 357 -20.59 0.63 6.07
N THR A 358 -20.88 -0.46 5.34
CA THR A 358 -20.95 -0.47 3.85
C THR A 358 -20.76 -1.88 3.31
N HIS A 359 -21.88 -2.54 3.11
CA HIS A 359 -22.24 -3.36 1.96
C HIS A 359 -23.60 -3.90 2.37
N LYS A 360 -24.62 -3.05 2.25
CA LYS A 360 -25.97 -3.57 2.08
C LYS A 360 -25.91 -4.33 0.76
N VAL A 361 -26.38 -5.57 0.72
CA VAL A 361 -26.57 -6.28 -0.54
C VAL A 361 -27.35 -5.33 -1.46
N ASN A 362 -26.70 -4.84 -2.51
CA ASN A 362 -27.25 -3.76 -3.29
C ASN A 362 -28.33 -4.34 -4.21
N PRO A 363 -29.63 -4.09 -4.00
CA PRO A 363 -30.68 -4.77 -4.76
C PRO A 363 -30.61 -4.44 -6.25
N ARG A 364 -30.02 -3.30 -6.63
CA ARG A 364 -29.77 -2.95 -8.03
C ARG A 364 -28.68 -3.82 -8.65
N GLU A 365 -27.59 -4.07 -7.92
CA GLU A 365 -26.53 -4.97 -8.38
C GLU A 365 -27.00 -6.42 -8.38
N THR A 366 -27.74 -6.87 -7.36
CA THR A 366 -28.39 -8.19 -7.32
C THR A 366 -29.30 -8.37 -8.54
N LYS A 367 -30.14 -7.38 -8.86
CA LYS A 367 -31.00 -7.41 -10.06
C LYS A 367 -30.17 -7.48 -11.34
N SER A 368 -29.07 -6.73 -11.43
CA SER A 368 -28.13 -6.77 -12.56
C SER A 368 -27.47 -8.15 -12.70
N ARG A 369 -26.98 -8.75 -11.61
CA ARG A 369 -26.40 -10.10 -11.57
C ARG A 369 -27.41 -11.16 -11.99
N ILE A 370 -28.65 -11.09 -11.52
CA ILE A 370 -29.75 -11.98 -11.97
C ILE A 370 -30.01 -11.82 -13.47
N ALA A 371 -30.02 -10.59 -13.99
CA ALA A 371 -30.22 -10.35 -15.42
C ALA A 371 -29.07 -10.93 -16.26
N ARG A 372 -27.81 -10.71 -15.86
CA ARG A 372 -26.62 -11.28 -16.51
C ARG A 372 -26.65 -12.80 -16.50
N LEU A 373 -27.00 -13.42 -15.36
CA LEU A 373 -27.10 -14.86 -15.22
C LEU A 373 -28.20 -15.46 -16.13
N LYS A 374 -29.34 -14.77 -16.27
CA LYS A 374 -30.42 -15.15 -17.19
C LYS A 374 -30.01 -15.03 -18.67
N MET A 375 -29.22 -14.02 -19.02
CA MET A 375 -28.70 -13.81 -20.38
C MET A 375 -27.65 -14.84 -20.79
N ASN A 376 -26.88 -15.39 -19.84
CA ASN A 376 -25.89 -16.44 -20.10
C ASN A 376 -26.50 -17.83 -20.38
N GLY A 377 -27.83 -17.96 -20.29
CA GLY A 377 -28.64 -18.94 -21.01
C GLY A 377 -28.24 -20.40 -20.81
N GLN A 378 -28.46 -20.95 -19.61
CA GLN A 378 -28.66 -22.38 -19.32
C GLN A 378 -28.81 -22.55 -17.79
N LEU A 379 -29.89 -22.00 -17.22
CA LEU A 379 -30.22 -22.24 -15.81
C LEU A 379 -31.19 -23.40 -15.71
N ASP A 380 -30.84 -24.40 -14.92
CA ASP A 380 -31.74 -25.51 -14.64
C ASP A 380 -32.92 -25.06 -13.75
N ARG A 381 -33.95 -25.91 -13.62
CA ARG A 381 -35.18 -25.56 -12.89
C ARG A 381 -34.91 -25.28 -11.41
N ALA A 382 -33.90 -25.92 -10.82
CA ALA A 382 -33.52 -25.71 -9.43
C ALA A 382 -32.85 -24.35 -9.23
N GLU A 383 -31.94 -23.96 -10.12
CA GLU A 383 -31.30 -22.65 -10.14
C GLU A 383 -32.31 -21.52 -10.36
N GLN A 384 -33.32 -21.74 -11.23
CA GLN A 384 -34.41 -20.77 -11.43
C GLN A 384 -35.24 -20.54 -10.16
N LEU A 385 -35.55 -21.61 -9.40
CA LEU A 385 -36.26 -21.51 -8.12
C LEU A 385 -35.43 -20.75 -7.08
N ILE A 386 -34.11 -21.02 -7.01
CA ILE A 386 -33.18 -20.29 -6.15
C ILE A 386 -33.19 -18.80 -6.51
N LEU A 387 -33.10 -18.45 -7.80
CA LEU A 387 -33.12 -17.05 -8.23
C LEU A 387 -34.44 -16.34 -7.91
N GLN A 388 -35.57 -17.06 -7.97
CA GLN A 388 -36.87 -16.51 -7.58
C GLN A 388 -36.89 -16.18 -6.08
N GLN A 389 -36.44 -17.10 -5.22
CA GLN A 389 -36.34 -16.88 -3.77
C GLN A 389 -35.43 -15.69 -3.43
N ILE A 390 -34.29 -15.57 -4.11
CA ILE A 390 -33.35 -14.46 -3.94
C ILE A 390 -33.98 -13.14 -4.37
N ALA A 391 -34.66 -13.11 -5.52
CA ALA A 391 -35.34 -11.92 -6.01
C ALA A 391 -36.45 -11.47 -5.05
N GLU A 392 -37.28 -12.39 -4.55
CA GLU A 392 -38.35 -12.08 -3.60
C GLU A 392 -37.78 -11.51 -2.28
N LYS A 393 -36.74 -12.15 -1.73
CA LYS A 393 -36.15 -11.77 -0.43
C LYS A 393 -35.36 -10.45 -0.48
N ILE A 394 -34.58 -10.22 -1.53
CA ILE A 394 -33.62 -9.09 -1.61
C ILE A 394 -34.20 -7.93 -2.42
N VAL A 395 -34.89 -8.21 -3.52
CA VAL A 395 -35.45 -7.18 -4.41
C VAL A 395 -36.89 -6.82 -4.02
N GLY A 396 -37.66 -7.78 -3.51
CA GLY A 396 -39.08 -7.62 -3.13
C GLY A 396 -39.34 -6.79 -1.88
N ASN A 397 -38.39 -6.75 -0.92
CA ASN A 397 -38.51 -6.01 0.35
C ASN A 397 -38.57 -4.47 0.22
N ARG A 398 -38.71 -3.90 -0.98
CA ARG A 398 -38.93 -2.46 -1.23
C ARG A 398 -40.40 -2.04 -1.35
N ARG A 399 -41.37 -2.96 -1.37
CA ARG A 399 -42.78 -2.60 -1.50
C ARG A 399 -43.49 -2.27 -0.17
N SER A 400 -42.77 -2.30 0.96
CA SER A 400 -43.38 -2.23 2.30
C SER A 400 -42.62 -1.35 3.30
N ALA A 401 -41.67 -0.52 2.86
CA ALA A 401 -40.90 0.39 3.72
C ALA A 401 -41.02 1.84 3.23
#